data_AF-A0A3E0IMG0-F1
#
_entry.id   AF-A0A3E0IMG0-F1
#
_cell.length_a   1.000
_cell.length_b   1.000
_cell.length_c   1.000
_cell.angle_alpha   90.00
_cell.angle_beta   90.00
_cell.angle_gamma   90.00
#
_symmetry.space_group_name_H-M   'P 1'
#
loop_
_entity.id
_entity.type
_entity.pdbx_description
1 polymer ?
#
loop_
_entity_poly.entity_id
_entity_poly.type
_entity_poly.pdbx_seq_one_letter_code
_entity_poly.pdbx_strand_id
1 'polypeptide(L)'
;MRFKDDIEALLSQLSAKERAQIEKMLSSKRAYQLNHAQNSICELMKNYKVDEIKALCKSHGIKGYSNLNKDTLLIHFITNLVTEDYLDEMVATFNKAQKLAFVIASQFSAWQAPLPTRLHFENNFVLFHFSGEDGYYLTWIPDEVSNIVEKYIDSHTELKQLKLAYALLEAASNLYGLYSFTQLQRVYEVYLNKSYSLLDIQKWLKQIELVNPEMTNFRVFNGLIASKGLEFEEDEYHYFVKDAKYYMPDTTQE
;
A
#
# COMPACT_ATOMS: atom_id res chain seq x y z
N MET A 1 8.98 -18.46 0.33
CA MET A 1 8.47 -19.69 -0.31
C MET A 1 8.11 -20.81 0.68
N ARG A 2 8.80 -20.95 1.83
CA ARG A 2 8.53 -22.00 2.86
C ARG A 2 7.10 -22.08 3.41
N PHE A 3 6.40 -20.96 3.58
CA PHE A 3 5.09 -20.95 4.25
C PHE A 3 3.99 -21.73 3.50
N LYS A 4 4.05 -21.79 2.17
CA LYS A 4 3.06 -22.51 1.36
C LYS A 4 3.30 -24.01 1.41
N ASP A 5 4.56 -24.40 1.32
CA ASP A 5 4.99 -25.80 1.37
C ASP A 5 4.74 -26.42 2.75
N ASP A 6 4.95 -25.64 3.82
CA ASP A 6 4.69 -26.07 5.20
C ASP A 6 3.19 -26.26 5.49
N ILE A 7 2.33 -25.43 4.90
CA ILE A 7 0.86 -25.56 5.01
C ILE A 7 0.36 -26.75 4.18
N GLU A 8 0.87 -26.95 2.97
CA GLU A 8 0.50 -28.11 2.14
C GLU A 8 0.96 -29.43 2.77
N ALA A 9 2.15 -29.46 3.40
CA ALA A 9 2.62 -30.59 4.17
C ALA A 9 1.72 -30.87 5.39
N LEU A 10 1.30 -29.85 6.13
CA LEU A 10 0.38 -29.99 7.26
C LEU A 10 -1.01 -30.49 6.83
N LEU A 11 -1.52 -30.01 5.69
CA LEU A 11 -2.82 -30.42 5.14
C LEU A 11 -2.80 -31.84 4.55
N SER A 12 -1.62 -32.32 4.13
CA SER A 12 -1.45 -33.67 3.58
C SER A 12 -1.51 -34.79 4.64
N GLN A 13 -1.32 -34.46 5.92
CA GLN A 13 -1.33 -35.40 7.03
C GLN A 13 -2.71 -35.58 7.68
N LEU A 14 -3.72 -34.84 7.21
CA LEU A 14 -5.07 -34.83 7.78
C LEU A 14 -6.01 -35.75 7.00
N SER A 15 -7.01 -36.32 7.69
CA SER A 15 -8.06 -37.08 7.01
C SER A 15 -8.89 -36.17 6.09
N ALA A 16 -9.51 -36.74 5.05
CA ALA A 16 -10.33 -35.99 4.10
C ALA A 16 -11.44 -35.15 4.77
N LYS A 17 -11.97 -35.62 5.91
CA LYS A 17 -12.99 -34.92 6.69
C LYS A 17 -12.42 -33.73 7.47
N GLU A 18 -11.24 -33.89 8.07
CA GLU A 18 -10.54 -32.81 8.80
C GLU A 18 -10.02 -31.74 7.82
N ARG A 19 -9.49 -32.16 6.68
CA ARG A 19 -9.08 -31.26 5.60
C ARG A 19 -10.26 -30.44 5.07
N ALA A 20 -11.39 -31.08 4.77
CA ALA A 20 -12.60 -30.37 4.35
C ALA A 20 -13.14 -29.42 5.43
N GLN A 21 -13.01 -29.78 6.72
CA GLN A 21 -13.43 -28.94 7.84
C GLN A 21 -12.50 -27.74 8.05
N ILE A 22 -11.18 -27.91 7.89
CA ILE A 22 -10.18 -26.83 7.94
C ILE A 22 -10.27 -25.94 6.70
N GLU A 23 -10.42 -26.50 5.51
CA GLU A 23 -10.67 -25.72 4.29
C GLU A 23 -11.98 -24.94 4.42
N LYS A 24 -13.03 -25.53 5.00
CA LYS A 24 -14.29 -24.84 5.33
C LYS A 24 -14.12 -23.78 6.42
N MET A 25 -13.27 -24.01 7.43
CA MET A 25 -12.94 -23.01 8.46
C MET A 25 -12.07 -21.87 7.94
N LEU A 26 -11.10 -22.15 7.05
CA LEU A 26 -10.24 -21.15 6.44
C LEU A 26 -11.02 -20.31 5.43
N SER A 27 -11.87 -20.94 4.62
CA SER A 27 -12.79 -20.24 3.72
C SER A 27 -13.88 -19.47 4.48
N SER A 28 -14.40 -19.99 5.59
CA SER A 28 -15.37 -19.25 6.42
C SER A 28 -14.73 -18.12 7.22
N LYS A 29 -13.49 -18.26 7.70
CA LYS A 29 -12.72 -17.19 8.37
C LYS A 29 -12.31 -16.11 7.39
N ARG A 30 -11.95 -16.47 6.15
CA ARG A 30 -11.69 -15.54 5.04
C ARG A 30 -12.96 -14.83 4.59
N ALA A 31 -14.09 -15.53 4.47
CA ALA A 31 -15.40 -14.94 4.16
C ALA A 31 -15.95 -14.06 5.30
N TYR A 32 -15.66 -14.41 6.56
CA TYR A 32 -16.01 -13.60 7.74
C TYR A 32 -15.11 -12.36 7.86
N GLN A 33 -13.82 -12.47 7.53
CA GLN A 33 -12.91 -11.32 7.39
C GLN A 33 -13.30 -10.42 6.21
N LEU A 34 -13.69 -10.98 5.07
CA LEU A 34 -14.15 -10.22 3.88
C LEU A 34 -15.45 -9.44 4.14
N ASN A 35 -16.38 -9.98 4.93
CA ASN A 35 -17.64 -9.29 5.22
C ASN A 35 -17.53 -8.23 6.34
N HIS A 36 -16.42 -8.19 7.10
CA HIS A 36 -16.24 -7.27 8.25
C HIS A 36 -14.89 -6.53 8.24
N ALA A 37 -14.14 -6.58 7.13
CA ALA A 37 -12.94 -5.76 6.98
C ALA A 37 -13.35 -4.29 6.89
N GLN A 38 -12.66 -3.41 7.62
CA GLN A 38 -12.97 -1.98 7.63
C GLN A 38 -12.87 -1.35 6.22
N ASN A 39 -12.14 -1.98 5.31
CA ASN A 39 -12.00 -1.58 3.91
C ASN A 39 -12.87 -2.37 2.93
N SER A 40 -13.85 -3.17 3.36
CA SER A 40 -14.83 -3.70 2.40
C SER A 40 -15.68 -2.55 1.86
N ILE A 41 -16.00 -2.58 0.56
CA ILE A 41 -16.93 -1.62 -0.05
C ILE A 41 -18.27 -1.53 0.69
N CYS A 42 -18.72 -2.64 1.29
CA CYS A 42 -19.93 -2.69 2.09
C CYS A 42 -19.86 -1.78 3.33
N GLU A 43 -18.70 -1.73 4.00
CA GLU A 43 -18.47 -0.84 5.14
C GLU A 43 -18.21 0.60 4.69
N LEU A 44 -17.36 0.78 3.67
CA LEU A 44 -16.99 2.09 3.13
C LEU A 44 -18.20 2.87 2.60
N MET A 45 -19.19 2.16 2.04
CA MET A 45 -20.44 2.72 1.51
C MET A 45 -21.67 2.33 2.33
N LYS A 46 -21.53 1.95 3.61
CA LYS A 46 -22.66 1.43 4.43
C LYS A 46 -23.85 2.38 4.52
N ASN A 47 -23.62 3.69 4.44
CA ASN A 47 -24.66 4.70 4.53
C ASN A 47 -25.46 4.90 3.23
N TYR A 48 -25.00 4.33 2.11
CA TYR A 48 -25.72 4.41 0.85
C TYR A 48 -26.97 3.52 0.86
N LYS A 49 -28.06 4.03 0.32
CA LYS A 49 -29.32 3.29 0.10
C LYS A 49 -29.23 2.49 -1.19
N VAL A 50 -30.02 1.41 -1.26
CA VAL A 50 -30.09 0.54 -2.44
C VAL A 50 -30.38 1.34 -3.72
N ASP A 51 -31.32 2.28 -3.67
CA ASP A 51 -31.69 3.09 -4.83
C ASP A 51 -30.56 4.04 -5.28
N GLU A 52 -29.76 4.56 -4.34
CA GLU A 52 -28.59 5.39 -4.65
C GLU A 52 -27.52 4.56 -5.36
N ILE A 53 -27.26 3.34 -4.88
CA ILE A 53 -26.30 2.43 -5.51
C ILE A 53 -26.78 2.00 -6.91
N LYS A 54 -28.08 1.71 -7.07
CA LYS A 54 -28.68 1.43 -8.38
C LYS A 54 -28.57 2.62 -9.34
N ALA A 55 -28.67 3.85 -8.83
CA ALA A 55 -28.48 5.07 -9.62
C ALA A 55 -27.02 5.22 -10.06
N LEU A 56 -26.05 4.92 -9.18
CA LEU A 56 -24.62 4.87 -9.52
C LEU A 56 -24.33 3.81 -10.60
N CYS A 57 -24.84 2.59 -10.45
CA CYS A 57 -24.70 1.56 -11.49
C CYS A 57 -25.23 2.07 -12.85
N LYS A 58 -26.37 2.76 -12.85
CA LYS A 58 -26.96 3.33 -14.06
C LYS A 58 -26.11 4.44 -14.67
N SER A 59 -25.59 5.36 -13.86
CA SER A 59 -24.78 6.49 -14.34
C SER A 59 -23.44 6.03 -14.94
N HIS A 60 -22.90 4.92 -14.43
CA HIS A 60 -21.68 4.30 -14.94
C HIS A 60 -21.92 3.19 -15.99
N GLY A 61 -23.15 3.01 -16.46
CA GLY A 61 -23.47 2.04 -17.52
C GLY A 61 -23.33 0.56 -17.12
N ILE A 62 -23.21 0.26 -15.83
CA ILE A 62 -23.09 -1.11 -15.30
C ILE A 62 -24.45 -1.80 -15.45
N LYS A 63 -24.49 -3.09 -15.83
CA LYS A 63 -25.73 -3.88 -16.03
C LYS A 63 -25.77 -5.08 -15.08
N GLY A 64 -26.91 -5.79 -15.04
CA GLY A 64 -27.04 -7.05 -14.28
C GLY A 64 -27.33 -6.91 -12.78
N TYR A 65 -27.70 -5.70 -12.32
CA TYR A 65 -27.76 -5.38 -10.90
C TYR A 65 -29.19 -5.30 -10.30
N SER A 66 -30.24 -5.48 -11.10
CA SER A 66 -31.63 -5.17 -10.71
C SER A 66 -32.16 -6.00 -9.54
N ASN A 67 -31.71 -7.27 -9.42
CA ASN A 67 -32.20 -8.24 -8.45
C ASN A 67 -31.20 -8.55 -7.32
N LEU A 68 -30.10 -7.79 -7.23
CA LEU A 68 -29.07 -8.01 -6.23
C LEU A 68 -29.50 -7.42 -4.87
N ASN A 69 -29.15 -8.11 -3.77
CA ASN A 69 -29.20 -7.53 -2.43
C ASN A 69 -28.14 -6.42 -2.28
N LYS A 70 -28.22 -5.59 -1.24
CA LYS A 70 -27.36 -4.40 -1.08
C LYS A 70 -25.85 -4.72 -1.15
N ASP A 71 -25.41 -5.72 -0.41
CA ASP A 71 -23.98 -6.04 -0.30
C ASP A 71 -23.45 -6.59 -1.63
N THR A 72 -24.20 -7.50 -2.25
CA THR A 72 -23.85 -8.05 -3.57
C THR A 72 -23.91 -6.96 -4.65
N LEU A 73 -24.82 -6.00 -4.52
CA LEU A 73 -24.94 -4.85 -5.40
C LEU A 73 -23.71 -3.93 -5.28
N LEU A 74 -23.20 -3.67 -4.08
CA LEU A 74 -22.00 -2.85 -3.87
C LEU A 74 -20.75 -3.53 -4.43
N ILE A 75 -20.58 -4.83 -4.18
CA ILE A 75 -19.48 -5.62 -4.73
C ILE A 75 -19.56 -5.64 -6.27
N HIS A 76 -20.76 -5.86 -6.82
CA HIS A 76 -20.99 -5.81 -8.26
C HIS A 76 -20.69 -4.43 -8.85
N PHE A 77 -21.11 -3.36 -8.17
CA PHE A 77 -20.83 -2.00 -8.58
C PHE A 77 -19.32 -1.74 -8.68
N ILE A 78 -18.57 -1.98 -7.60
CA ILE A 78 -17.15 -1.62 -7.57
C ILE A 78 -16.31 -2.47 -8.52
N THR A 79 -16.58 -3.76 -8.62
CA THR A 79 -15.82 -4.68 -9.50
C THR A 79 -16.08 -4.44 -10.99
N ASN A 80 -17.23 -3.85 -11.36
CA ASN A 80 -17.52 -3.47 -12.75
C ASN A 80 -17.12 -2.02 -13.06
N LEU A 81 -17.03 -1.15 -12.04
CA LEU A 81 -16.60 0.23 -12.19
C LEU A 81 -15.08 0.34 -12.36
N VAL A 82 -14.32 -0.35 -11.50
CA VAL A 82 -12.87 -0.21 -11.42
C VAL A 82 -12.21 -1.04 -12.52
N THR A 83 -12.06 -0.41 -13.68
CA THR A 83 -11.32 -0.91 -14.84
C THR A 83 -9.96 -0.21 -14.96
N GLU A 84 -9.11 -0.69 -15.87
CA GLU A 84 -7.85 -0.01 -16.21
C GLU A 84 -8.10 1.41 -16.74
N ASP A 85 -9.07 1.59 -17.64
CA ASP A 85 -9.47 2.91 -18.16
C ASP A 85 -9.91 3.86 -17.04
N TYR A 86 -10.71 3.37 -16.07
CA TYR A 86 -11.14 4.17 -14.92
C TYR A 86 -9.95 4.59 -14.06
N LEU A 87 -8.99 3.68 -13.84
CA LEU A 87 -7.79 3.98 -13.07
C LEU A 87 -6.89 4.98 -13.81
N ASP A 88 -6.77 4.88 -15.14
CA ASP A 88 -6.03 5.85 -15.95
C ASP A 88 -6.64 7.25 -15.86
N GLU A 89 -7.95 7.38 -16.03
CA GLU A 89 -8.66 8.66 -15.89
C GLU A 89 -8.44 9.27 -14.50
N MET A 90 -8.56 8.45 -13.45
CA MET A 90 -8.36 8.87 -12.07
C MET A 90 -6.90 9.31 -11.83
N VAL A 91 -5.92 8.49 -12.18
CA VAL A 91 -4.49 8.74 -11.93
C VAL A 91 -3.96 9.91 -12.75
N ALA A 92 -4.54 10.19 -13.92
CA ALA A 92 -4.22 11.38 -14.71
C ALA A 92 -4.50 12.69 -13.97
N THR A 93 -5.45 12.72 -13.03
CA THR A 93 -5.74 13.89 -12.20
C THR A 93 -4.76 14.08 -11.04
N PHE A 94 -3.98 13.05 -10.70
CA PHE A 94 -3.14 13.06 -9.51
C PHE A 94 -1.84 13.82 -9.74
N ASN A 95 -1.50 14.70 -8.80
CA ASN A 95 -0.14 15.21 -8.71
C ASN A 95 0.82 14.13 -8.19
N LYS A 96 2.13 14.42 -8.23
CA LYS A 96 3.17 13.45 -7.85
C LYS A 96 3.03 12.91 -6.41
N ALA A 97 2.59 13.74 -5.45
CA ALA A 97 2.39 13.32 -4.08
C ALA A 97 1.16 12.40 -3.93
N GLN A 98 0.06 12.73 -4.61
CA GLN A 98 -1.14 11.89 -4.68
C GLN A 98 -0.86 10.54 -5.35
N LYS A 99 -0.05 10.49 -6.42
CA LYS A 99 0.40 9.23 -7.03
C LYS A 99 1.21 8.37 -6.06
N LEU A 100 2.11 8.98 -5.29
CA LEU A 100 2.86 8.27 -4.24
C LEU A 100 1.93 7.74 -3.14
N ALA A 101 1.00 8.56 -2.67
CA ALA A 101 0.02 8.17 -1.67
C ALA A 101 -0.90 7.03 -2.15
N PHE A 102 -1.31 7.04 -3.43
CA PHE A 102 -2.05 5.93 -4.04
C PHE A 102 -1.24 4.62 -4.00
N VAL A 103 0.05 4.68 -4.35
CA VAL A 103 0.95 3.52 -4.28
C VAL A 103 1.12 3.00 -2.85
N ILE A 104 1.35 3.90 -1.88
CA ILE A 104 1.51 3.51 -0.47
C ILE A 104 0.19 2.96 0.09
N ALA A 105 -0.95 3.57 -0.24
CA ALA A 105 -2.27 3.08 0.17
C ALA A 105 -2.52 1.64 -0.34
N SER A 106 -2.03 1.29 -1.54
CA SER A 106 -2.13 -0.08 -2.05
C SER A 106 -1.33 -1.08 -1.20
N GLN A 107 -0.16 -0.68 -0.69
CA GLN A 107 0.64 -1.52 0.21
C GLN A 107 -0.04 -1.67 1.59
N PHE A 108 -0.58 -0.58 2.14
CA PHE A 108 -1.32 -0.59 3.40
C PHE A 108 -2.60 -1.44 3.32
N SER A 109 -3.30 -1.40 2.18
CA SER A 109 -4.47 -2.24 1.93
C SER A 109 -4.14 -3.73 1.98
N ALA A 110 -2.96 -4.15 1.51
CA ALA A 110 -2.49 -5.53 1.66
C ALA A 110 -2.30 -5.95 3.13
N TRP A 111 -2.12 -4.99 4.04
CA TRP A 111 -2.07 -5.21 5.50
C TRP A 111 -3.40 -4.91 6.20
N GLN A 112 -4.47 -4.66 5.45
CA GLN A 112 -5.79 -4.28 5.98
C GLN A 112 -5.73 -3.04 6.88
N ALA A 113 -4.86 -2.08 6.54
CA ALA A 113 -4.69 -0.83 7.26
C ALA A 113 -5.01 0.38 6.35
N PRO A 114 -5.47 1.52 6.91
CA PRO A 114 -5.58 2.75 6.16
C PRO A 114 -4.21 3.41 6.03
N LEU A 115 -4.00 4.16 4.96
CA LEU A 115 -2.93 5.15 4.91
C LEU A 115 -3.40 6.43 5.64
N PRO A 116 -2.79 6.80 6.78
CA PRO A 116 -2.97 8.14 7.34
C PRO A 116 -2.20 9.16 6.51
N THR A 117 -2.90 10.15 5.95
CA THR A 117 -2.27 11.19 5.13
C THR A 117 -2.95 12.53 5.30
N ARG A 118 -2.21 13.63 5.13
CA ARG A 118 -2.78 14.99 5.06
C ARG A 118 -3.20 15.38 3.65
N LEU A 119 -2.93 14.51 2.66
CA LEU A 119 -3.31 14.76 1.29
C LEU A 119 -4.81 14.60 1.11
N HIS A 120 -5.40 15.59 0.44
CA HIS A 120 -6.77 15.51 -0.02
C HIS A 120 -6.82 14.88 -1.41
N PHE A 121 -7.83 14.06 -1.64
CA PHE A 121 -8.17 13.51 -2.95
C PHE A 121 -9.62 13.85 -3.26
N GLU A 122 -9.92 14.06 -4.53
CA GLU A 122 -11.30 14.20 -4.96
C GLU A 122 -12.06 12.88 -4.73
N ASN A 123 -13.36 13.00 -4.45
CA ASN A 123 -14.21 11.84 -4.20
C ASN A 123 -14.18 10.89 -5.40
N ASN A 124 -13.69 9.68 -5.18
CA ASN A 124 -13.65 8.61 -6.15
C ASN A 124 -13.98 7.28 -5.46
N PHE A 125 -14.12 6.21 -6.23
CA PHE A 125 -14.53 4.91 -5.70
C PHE A 125 -13.35 3.96 -5.46
N VAL A 126 -12.11 4.39 -5.65
CA VAL A 126 -10.91 3.57 -5.43
C VAL A 126 -10.17 3.98 -4.17
N LEU A 127 -10.16 5.27 -3.84
CA LEU A 127 -9.57 5.84 -2.64
C LEU A 127 -10.68 6.51 -1.82
N PHE A 128 -11.09 5.82 -0.77
CA PHE A 128 -12.06 6.34 0.20
C PHE A 128 -11.32 7.07 1.32
N HIS A 129 -11.72 8.32 1.54
CA HIS A 129 -11.12 9.19 2.55
C HIS A 129 -12.11 9.48 3.67
N PHE A 130 -11.71 9.19 4.91
CA PHE A 130 -12.46 9.55 6.10
C PHE A 130 -11.62 10.45 6.98
N SER A 131 -12.25 11.41 7.65
CA SER A 131 -11.56 12.23 8.64
C SER A 131 -11.01 11.34 9.75
N GLY A 132 -9.70 11.44 9.98
CA GLY A 132 -9.02 10.85 11.12
C GLY A 132 -8.81 11.88 12.24
N GLU A 133 -7.97 11.52 13.21
CA GLU A 133 -7.52 12.40 14.27
C GLU A 133 -6.43 13.38 13.77
N ASP A 134 -6.20 14.46 14.52
CA ASP A 134 -5.08 15.40 14.31
C ASP A 134 -4.92 15.98 12.89
N GLY A 135 -6.05 16.14 12.19
CA GLY A 135 -6.10 16.72 10.84
C GLY A 135 -5.62 15.79 9.72
N TYR A 136 -5.49 14.50 10.01
CA TYR A 136 -5.22 13.47 9.01
C TYR A 136 -6.51 12.91 8.39
N TYR A 137 -6.38 12.35 7.19
CA TYR A 137 -7.37 11.50 6.55
C TYR A 137 -6.91 10.05 6.62
N LEU A 138 -7.84 9.14 6.94
CA LEU A 138 -7.65 7.70 6.80
C LEU A 138 -8.10 7.28 5.41
N THR A 139 -7.13 6.85 4.59
CA THR A 139 -7.34 6.52 3.20
C THR A 139 -7.37 5.01 2.99
N TRP A 140 -8.43 4.51 2.37
CA TRP A 140 -8.65 3.09 2.13
C TRP A 140 -8.81 2.80 0.64
N ILE A 141 -8.21 1.69 0.20
CA ILE A 141 -8.55 1.04 -1.07
C ILE A 141 -9.46 -0.15 -0.75
N PRO A 142 -10.64 -0.26 -1.41
CA PRO A 142 -11.54 -1.37 -1.16
C PRO A 142 -10.89 -2.71 -1.42
N ASP A 143 -11.11 -3.67 -0.52
CA ASP A 143 -10.50 -5.00 -0.64
C ASP A 143 -10.91 -5.72 -1.94
N GLU A 144 -12.15 -5.47 -2.39
CA GLU A 144 -12.71 -6.07 -3.60
C GLU A 144 -11.93 -5.71 -4.88
N VAL A 145 -11.19 -4.60 -4.87
CA VAL A 145 -10.42 -4.10 -6.03
C VAL A 145 -8.92 -3.97 -5.73
N SER A 146 -8.46 -4.34 -4.54
CA SER A 146 -7.06 -4.24 -4.12
C SER A 146 -6.11 -4.91 -5.13
N ASN A 147 -6.44 -6.13 -5.56
CA ASN A 147 -5.68 -6.88 -6.57
C ASN A 147 -5.68 -6.22 -7.96
N ILE A 148 -6.77 -5.55 -8.34
CA ILE A 148 -6.85 -4.84 -9.63
C ILE A 148 -5.93 -3.62 -9.58
N VAL A 149 -6.00 -2.86 -8.49
CA VAL A 149 -5.14 -1.70 -8.24
C VAL A 149 -3.67 -2.08 -8.18
N GLU A 150 -3.32 -3.17 -7.50
CA GLU A 150 -1.93 -3.62 -7.42
C GLU A 150 -1.37 -3.98 -8.80
N LYS A 151 -2.13 -4.76 -9.59
CA LYS A 151 -1.75 -5.11 -10.97
C LYS A 151 -1.59 -3.87 -11.84
N TYR A 152 -2.49 -2.91 -11.70
CA TYR A 152 -2.42 -1.65 -12.41
C TYR A 152 -1.12 -0.89 -12.08
N ILE A 153 -0.80 -0.73 -10.78
CA ILE A 153 0.45 -0.11 -10.32
C ILE A 153 1.68 -0.82 -10.90
N ASP A 154 1.69 -2.15 -10.93
CA ASP A 154 2.83 -2.94 -11.43
C ASP A 154 2.99 -2.91 -12.95
N SER A 155 1.89 -2.62 -13.68
CA SER A 155 1.88 -2.44 -15.14
C SER A 155 2.22 -1.00 -15.55
N HIS A 156 1.92 -0.01 -14.71
CA HIS A 156 2.11 1.41 -15.01
C HIS A 156 3.52 1.89 -14.61
N THR A 157 4.33 2.25 -15.60
CA THR A 157 5.78 2.48 -15.41
C THR A 157 6.11 3.50 -14.32
N GLU A 158 5.41 4.64 -14.27
CA GLU A 158 5.66 5.68 -13.26
C GLU A 158 5.32 5.19 -11.85
N LEU A 159 4.15 4.57 -11.67
CA LEU A 159 3.68 4.09 -10.37
C LEU A 159 4.54 2.93 -9.86
N LYS A 160 4.94 2.03 -10.75
CA LYS A 160 5.89 0.95 -10.44
C LYS A 160 7.22 1.49 -9.92
N GLN A 161 7.77 2.53 -10.57
CA GLN A 161 9.00 3.16 -10.11
C GLN A 161 8.84 3.78 -8.72
N LEU A 162 7.70 4.41 -8.42
CA LEU A 162 7.39 4.91 -7.08
C LEU A 162 7.31 3.77 -6.05
N LYS A 163 6.62 2.66 -6.39
CA LYS A 163 6.49 1.46 -5.54
C LYS A 163 7.85 0.89 -5.19
N LEU A 164 8.72 0.71 -6.18
CA LEU A 164 10.07 0.17 -5.99
C LEU A 164 10.97 1.12 -5.20
N ALA A 165 10.95 2.42 -5.49
CA ALA A 165 11.76 3.40 -4.76
C ALA A 165 11.35 3.47 -3.28
N TYR A 166 10.04 3.48 -2.99
CA TYR A 166 9.55 3.48 -1.62
C TYR A 166 9.91 2.18 -0.88
N ALA A 167 9.70 1.01 -1.50
CA ALA A 167 10.04 -0.27 -0.91
C ALA A 167 11.55 -0.40 -0.61
N LEU A 168 12.42 0.09 -1.52
CA LEU A 168 13.87 0.10 -1.29
C LEU A 168 14.29 1.01 -0.14
N LEU A 169 13.62 2.15 0.05
CA LEU A 169 13.88 3.02 1.19
C LEU A 169 13.52 2.34 2.52
N GLU A 170 12.36 1.71 2.58
CA GLU A 170 11.93 0.98 3.79
C GLU A 170 12.87 -0.18 4.08
N ALA A 171 13.25 -0.95 3.05
CA ALA A 171 14.21 -2.05 3.15
C ALA A 171 15.60 -1.56 3.60
N ALA A 172 16.12 -0.48 3.01
CA ALA A 172 17.40 0.12 3.41
C ALA A 172 17.36 0.58 4.87
N SER A 173 16.24 1.19 5.28
CA SER A 173 16.06 1.63 6.67
C SER A 173 16.04 0.47 7.65
N ASN A 174 15.38 -0.65 7.30
CA ASN A 174 15.38 -1.85 8.12
C ASN A 174 16.75 -2.55 8.15
N LEU A 175 17.48 -2.54 7.04
CA LEU A 175 18.76 -3.24 6.91
C LEU A 175 19.91 -2.49 7.60
N TYR A 176 20.06 -1.19 7.30
CA TYR A 176 21.19 -0.41 7.78
C TYR A 176 20.95 0.18 9.16
N GLY A 177 19.69 0.37 9.55
CA GLY A 177 19.33 1.09 10.77
C GLY A 177 19.61 2.58 10.62
N LEU A 178 20.86 3.01 10.48
CA LEU A 178 21.27 4.40 10.31
C LEU A 178 22.11 4.53 9.04
N TYR A 179 21.89 5.54 8.20
CA TYR A 179 22.65 5.74 6.96
C TYR A 179 22.46 7.16 6.41
N SER A 180 23.36 7.60 5.53
CA SER A 180 23.35 8.92 4.90
C SER A 180 22.64 8.94 3.54
N PHE A 181 22.32 10.14 3.05
CA PHE A 181 21.71 10.32 1.73
C PHE A 181 22.57 9.77 0.59
N THR A 182 23.90 9.84 0.71
CA THR A 182 24.83 9.25 -0.27
C THR A 182 24.71 7.73 -0.32
N GLN A 183 24.44 7.08 0.81
CA GLN A 183 24.24 5.64 0.85
C GLN A 183 22.91 5.25 0.21
N LEU A 184 21.84 6.01 0.48
CA LEU A 184 20.55 5.81 -0.19
C LEU A 184 20.66 6.03 -1.70
N GLN A 185 21.37 7.08 -2.12
CA GLN A 185 21.67 7.35 -3.53
C GLN A 185 22.32 6.14 -4.19
N ARG A 186 23.34 5.55 -3.53
CA ARG A 186 24.02 4.36 -4.05
C ARG A 186 23.11 3.15 -4.13
N VAL A 187 22.27 2.91 -3.13
CA VAL A 187 21.25 1.84 -3.15
C VAL A 187 20.32 2.01 -4.34
N TYR A 188 19.82 3.22 -4.58
CA TYR A 188 18.94 3.49 -5.72
C TYR A 188 19.66 3.34 -7.06
N GLU A 189 20.91 3.77 -7.18
CA GLU A 189 21.72 3.57 -8.39
C GLU A 189 21.84 2.09 -8.74
N VAL A 190 22.14 1.25 -7.74
CA VAL A 190 22.37 -0.18 -7.94
C VAL A 190 21.06 -0.92 -8.25
N TYR A 191 19.97 -0.64 -7.52
CA TYR A 191 18.74 -1.44 -7.61
C TYR A 191 17.66 -0.85 -8.51
N LEU A 192 17.66 0.46 -8.76
CA LEU A 192 16.71 1.11 -9.69
C LEU A 192 17.33 1.45 -11.04
N ASN A 193 18.64 1.22 -11.21
CA ASN A 193 19.40 1.58 -12.41
C ASN A 193 19.16 3.04 -12.84
N LYS A 194 19.12 3.94 -11.86
CA LYS A 194 18.86 5.37 -12.06
C LYS A 194 19.76 6.19 -11.17
N SER A 195 20.48 7.13 -11.77
CA SER A 195 21.28 8.10 -11.00
C SER A 195 20.39 9.20 -10.46
N TYR A 196 20.36 9.30 -9.14
CA TYR A 196 19.68 10.37 -8.41
C TYR A 196 20.75 11.33 -7.91
N SER A 197 20.51 12.63 -7.94
CA SER A 197 21.35 13.58 -7.18
C SER A 197 20.98 13.54 -5.70
N LEU A 198 21.87 14.03 -4.82
CA LEU A 198 21.52 14.23 -3.41
C LEU A 198 20.31 15.15 -3.22
N LEU A 199 20.12 16.12 -4.12
CA LEU A 199 18.94 16.98 -4.13
C LEU A 199 17.66 16.20 -4.46
N ASP A 200 17.74 15.24 -5.38
CA ASP A 200 16.60 14.38 -5.72
C ASP A 200 16.23 13.47 -4.54
N ILE A 201 17.23 12.93 -3.84
CA ILE A 201 17.03 12.16 -2.60
C ILE A 201 16.33 13.02 -1.53
N GLN A 202 16.82 14.24 -1.30
CA GLN A 202 16.19 15.17 -0.35
C GLN A 202 14.73 15.49 -0.71
N LYS A 203 14.46 15.78 -2.00
CA LYS A 203 13.10 16.04 -2.47
C LYS A 203 12.20 14.82 -2.31
N TRP A 204 12.73 13.64 -2.58
CA TRP A 204 12.02 12.37 -2.41
C TRP A 204 11.63 12.13 -0.95
N LEU A 205 12.57 12.27 -0.02
CA LEU A 205 12.31 12.10 1.41
C LEU A 205 11.26 13.08 1.93
N LYS A 206 11.36 14.37 1.56
CA LYS A 206 10.34 15.38 1.90
C LYS A 206 8.96 15.03 1.34
N GLN A 207 8.91 14.44 0.13
CA GLN A 207 7.65 14.02 -0.47
C GLN A 207 7.03 12.84 0.30
N ILE A 208 7.84 11.91 0.81
CA ILE A 208 7.35 10.82 1.66
C ILE A 208 6.86 11.36 3.00
N GLU A 209 7.61 12.25 3.65
CA GLU A 209 7.17 12.89 4.90
C GLU A 209 5.85 13.63 4.74
N LEU A 210 5.61 14.26 3.57
CA LEU A 210 4.32 14.88 3.27
C LEU A 210 3.19 13.84 3.14
N VAL A 211 3.47 12.71 2.51
CA VAL A 211 2.47 11.68 2.19
C VAL A 211 2.13 10.81 3.40
N ASN A 212 3.15 10.37 4.14
CA ASN A 212 3.07 9.42 5.25
C ASN A 212 3.97 9.88 6.42
N PRO A 213 3.64 10.99 7.10
CA PRO A 213 4.51 11.60 8.11
C PRO A 213 4.76 10.70 9.34
N GLU A 214 3.75 9.93 9.75
CA GLU A 214 3.80 9.23 11.03
C GLU A 214 4.10 7.74 10.93
N MET A 215 3.83 7.12 9.78
CA MET A 215 3.97 5.66 9.61
C MET A 215 5.13 5.24 8.72
N THR A 216 6.14 6.08 8.53
CA THR A 216 7.45 5.62 8.06
C THR A 216 8.15 4.83 9.17
N ASN A 217 8.90 3.79 8.79
CA ASN A 217 9.81 3.09 9.70
C ASN A 217 11.13 3.84 9.95
N PHE A 218 11.25 5.09 9.48
CA PHE A 218 12.45 5.90 9.57
C PHE A 218 12.15 7.37 9.92
N ARG A 219 13.18 8.09 10.33
CA ARG A 219 13.22 9.54 10.56
C ARG A 219 14.40 10.15 9.81
N VAL A 220 14.22 11.37 9.32
CA VAL A 220 15.25 12.11 8.57
C VAL A 220 15.72 13.29 9.41
N PHE A 221 17.03 13.43 9.61
CA PHE A 221 17.62 14.55 10.34
C PHE A 221 19.08 14.74 9.91
N ASN A 222 19.53 15.98 9.79
CA ASN A 222 20.94 16.34 9.55
C ASN A 222 21.64 15.56 8.42
N GLY A 223 20.94 15.24 7.33
CA GLY A 223 21.52 14.49 6.20
C GLY A 223 21.59 12.97 6.38
N LEU A 224 21.00 12.48 7.47
CA LEU A 224 20.91 11.08 7.86
C LEU A 224 19.46 10.59 7.82
N ILE A 225 19.33 9.28 7.68
CA ILE A 225 18.10 8.52 7.75
C ILE A 225 18.33 7.46 8.82
N ALA A 226 17.50 7.46 9.86
CA ALA A 226 17.55 6.46 10.93
C ALA A 226 16.23 5.71 11.02
N SER A 227 16.28 4.40 11.18
CA SER A 227 15.14 3.59 11.55
C SER A 227 14.58 4.07 12.88
N LYS A 228 13.26 4.16 12.99
CA LYS A 228 12.58 4.52 14.25
C LYS A 228 12.79 3.47 15.35
N GLY A 229 13.25 2.26 15.00
CA GLY A 229 13.63 1.24 15.98
C GLY A 229 14.99 1.49 16.65
N LEU A 230 15.75 2.51 16.22
CA LEU A 230 17.00 2.90 16.87
C LEU A 230 16.77 3.99 17.91
N GLU A 231 16.90 3.63 19.17
CA GLU A 231 16.92 4.55 20.31
C GLU A 231 18.37 5.02 20.54
N PHE A 232 18.77 6.08 19.85
CA PHE A 232 20.00 6.82 20.18
C PHE A 232 19.63 8.25 20.56
N GLU A 233 20.45 8.85 21.42
CA GLU A 233 20.42 10.28 21.69
C GLU A 233 20.99 11.07 20.48
N GLU A 234 20.58 12.34 20.30
CA GLU A 234 20.93 13.13 19.10
C GLU A 234 22.44 13.25 18.83
N ASP A 235 23.25 13.27 19.88
CA ASP A 235 24.71 13.38 19.83
C ASP A 235 25.41 12.05 19.50
N GLU A 236 24.77 10.90 19.78
CA GLU A 236 25.30 9.56 19.52
C GLU A 236 25.26 9.17 18.03
N TYR A 237 24.34 9.76 17.25
CA TYR A 237 24.21 9.48 15.81
C TYR A 237 25.46 9.81 15.00
N HIS A 238 26.17 10.88 15.36
CA HIS A 238 27.37 11.31 14.63
C HIS A 238 28.54 10.35 14.85
N TYR A 239 28.65 9.76 16.03
CA TYR A 239 29.65 8.74 16.33
C TYR A 239 29.36 7.43 15.60
N PHE A 240 28.09 7.01 15.59
CA PHE A 240 27.69 5.78 14.92
C PHE A 240 27.97 5.84 13.41
N VAL A 241 27.62 6.92 12.71
CA VAL A 241 27.87 7.03 11.25
C VAL A 241 29.36 7.05 10.92
N LYS A 242 30.19 7.65 11.79
CA LYS A 242 31.63 7.75 11.57
C LYS A 242 32.32 6.38 11.63
N ASP A 243 31.87 5.51 12.52
CA ASP A 243 32.51 4.22 12.78
C ASP A 243 31.79 3.03 12.13
N ALA A 244 30.55 3.22 11.69
CA ALA A 244 29.75 2.16 11.10
C ALA A 244 30.26 1.75 9.72
N LYS A 245 30.53 0.45 9.58
CA LYS A 245 30.85 -0.20 8.30
C LYS A 245 29.57 -0.81 7.75
N TYR A 246 28.99 -0.13 6.77
CA TYR A 246 27.80 -0.62 6.10
C TYR A 246 28.17 -1.47 4.90
N TYR A 247 27.40 -2.53 4.66
CA TYR A 247 27.45 -3.26 3.41
C TYR A 247 27.00 -2.34 2.27
N MET A 248 27.90 -2.00 1.35
CA MET A 248 27.55 -1.35 0.10
C MET A 248 27.29 -2.41 -0.96
N PRO A 249 26.12 -2.43 -1.59
CA PRO A 249 25.90 -3.31 -2.72
C PRO A 249 26.77 -2.81 -3.88
N ASP A 250 27.74 -3.62 -4.31
CA ASP A 250 28.61 -3.28 -5.44
C ASP A 250 27.97 -3.69 -6.79
N THR A 251 27.13 -4.72 -6.79
CA THR A 251 26.40 -5.25 -7.95
C THR A 251 25.11 -5.95 -7.51
N THR A 252 24.10 -6.01 -8.39
CA THR A 252 23.03 -7.00 -8.26
C THR A 252 23.62 -8.35 -8.68
N GLN A 253 23.89 -9.26 -7.75
CA GLN A 253 24.28 -10.62 -8.14
C GLN A 253 23.16 -11.24 -8.99
N GLU A 254 23.50 -11.68 -10.20
CA GLU A 254 22.63 -12.42 -11.14
C GLU A 254 22.20 -13.78 -10.59
#